data_AF-A0A1M5GAM3-F1
#
_entry.id   AF-A0A1M5GAM3-F1
#
_cell.length_a   1.000
_cell.length_b   1.000
_cell.length_c   1.000
_cell.angle_alpha   90.00
_cell.angle_beta   90.00
_cell.angle_gamma   90.00
#
_symmetry.space_group_name_H-M   'P 1'
#
loop_
_entity.id
_entity.type
_entity.pdbx_description
1 polymer ?
#
loop_
_entity_poly.entity_id
_entity_poly.type
_entity_poly.pdbx_seq_one_letter_code
_entity_poly.pdbx_strand_id
1 'polypeptide(L)'
;MKWFALRYIFQIISGDGNYASQFDEQLRLIQAKDAQDALTKGEGQSEHFHRPFRNCNGELVKWEFICIADLYEIEPPGDGSEIASVLHEPKDMAFFLEELKRREAFLHQSIFIENPN
;
A
#
# COMPACT_ATOMS: atom_id res chain seq x y z
N MET A 1 -19.80 11.53 8.45
CA MET A 1 -18.96 10.45 7.90
C MET A 1 -17.56 10.66 8.42
N LYS A 2 -16.87 9.58 8.76
CA LYS A 2 -15.48 9.56 9.22
C LYS A 2 -14.57 9.13 8.07
N TRP A 3 -13.29 9.46 8.15
CA TRP A 3 -12.28 9.00 7.21
C TRP A 3 -11.49 7.86 7.83
N PHE A 4 -11.14 6.87 7.00
CA PHE A 4 -10.32 5.75 7.40
C PHE A 4 -9.23 5.50 6.37
N ALA A 5 -8.04 5.10 6.82
CA ALA A 5 -6.96 4.60 5.98
C ALA A 5 -6.89 3.07 6.15
N LEU A 6 -7.01 2.34 5.04
CA LEU A 6 -6.97 0.87 4.99
C LEU A 6 -5.71 0.42 4.25
N ARG A 7 -4.97 -0.52 4.83
CA ARG A 7 -3.82 -1.19 4.18
C ARG A 7 -4.28 -2.50 3.56
N TYR A 8 -4.34 -2.55 2.24
CA TYR A 8 -4.67 -3.75 1.47
C TYR A 8 -3.40 -4.51 1.12
N ILE A 9 -3.46 -5.84 1.23
CA ILE A 9 -2.39 -6.74 0.82
C ILE A 9 -2.89 -7.57 -0.36
N PHE A 10 -2.15 -7.52 -1.47
CA PHE A 10 -2.41 -8.34 -2.64
C PHE A 10 -1.21 -9.22 -2.94
N GLN A 11 -1.46 -10.45 -3.40
CA GLN A 11 -0.44 -11.25 -4.06
C GLN A 11 -0.50 -10.98 -5.56
N ILE A 12 0.65 -10.69 -6.17
CA ILE A 12 0.77 -10.61 -7.62
C ILE A 12 1.12 -12.01 -8.15
N ILE A 13 0.29 -12.50 -9.06
CA ILE A 13 0.48 -13.78 -9.75
C ILE A 13 0.71 -13.51 -11.23
N SER A 14 1.82 -14.02 -11.76
CA SER A 14 2.18 -13.97 -13.19
C SER A 14 2.35 -15.38 -13.74
N GLY A 15 1.70 -15.67 -14.88
CA GLY A 15 1.83 -16.96 -15.57
C GLY A 15 1.46 -18.16 -14.68
N ASP A 16 2.26 -19.21 -14.72
CA ASP A 16 2.01 -20.48 -14.00
C ASP A 16 2.42 -20.44 -12.52
N GLY A 17 2.84 -19.28 -12.00
CA GLY A 17 3.22 -19.12 -10.59
C GLY A 17 4.65 -19.59 -10.24
N ASN A 18 5.51 -19.85 -11.24
CA ASN A 18 6.91 -20.23 -11.03
C ASN A 18 7.85 -19.07 -10.68
N TYR A 19 7.32 -17.84 -10.57
CA TYR A 19 8.08 -16.65 -10.17
C TYR A 19 8.09 -16.48 -8.65
N ALA A 20 9.10 -15.77 -8.13
CA ALA A 20 9.13 -15.39 -6.72
C ALA A 20 7.82 -14.66 -6.35
N SER A 21 7.25 -15.01 -5.19
CA SER A 21 6.01 -14.40 -4.71
C SER A 21 6.20 -12.89 -4.57
N GLN A 22 5.41 -12.14 -5.34
CA GLN A 22 5.37 -10.70 -5.27
C GLN A 22 4.12 -10.28 -4.51
N PHE A 23 4.27 -9.27 -3.66
CA PHE A 23 3.18 -8.70 -2.89
C PHE A 23 3.10 -7.21 -3.17
N ASP A 24 1.87 -6.71 -3.23
CA ASP A 24 1.56 -5.30 -3.42
C ASP A 24 0.77 -4.82 -2.20
N GLU A 25 1.39 -3.91 -1.46
CA GLU A 25 0.80 -3.27 -0.30
C GLU A 25 0.28 -1.88 -0.67
N GLN A 26 -1.01 -1.65 -0.46
CA GLN A 26 -1.67 -0.41 -0.85
C GLN A 26 -2.36 0.26 0.32
N LEU A 27 -2.10 1.55 0.53
CA LEU A 27 -2.85 2.36 1.48
C LEU A 27 -3.93 3.14 0.73
N ARG A 28 -5.20 3.01 1.14
CA ARG A 28 -6.33 3.71 0.51
C ARG A 28 -7.22 4.38 1.54
N LEU A 29 -7.71 5.56 1.19
CA LEU A 29 -8.64 6.33 2.01
C LEU A 29 -10.09 5.93 1.70
N ILE A 30 -10.90 5.77 2.74
CA ILE A 30 -12.31 5.47 2.62
C ILE A 30 -13.12 6.30 3.60
N GLN A 31 -14.23 6.87 3.12
CA GLN A 31 -15.24 7.44 4.00
C GLN A 31 -16.26 6.38 4.38
N ALA A 32 -16.58 6.30 5.67
CA ALA A 32 -17.58 5.39 6.20
C ALA A 32 -18.23 5.95 7.47
N LYS A 33 -19.26 5.27 7.99
CA LYS A 33 -19.95 5.66 9.23
C LYS A 33 -19.09 5.38 10.46
N ASP A 34 -18.45 4.22 10.48
CA ASP A 34 -17.61 3.69 11.54
C ASP A 34 -16.60 2.69 10.96
N ALA A 35 -15.74 2.12 11.81
CA ALA A 35 -14.68 1.20 11.38
C ALA A 35 -15.22 -0.09 10.77
N GLN A 36 -16.37 -0.59 11.23
CA GLN A 36 -16.97 -1.82 10.70
C GLN A 36 -17.51 -1.58 9.28
N ASP A 37 -18.22 -0.47 9.08
CA ASP A 37 -18.69 -0.01 7.77
C ASP A 37 -17.50 0.24 6.82
N ALA A 38 -16.40 0.82 7.32
CA ALA A 38 -15.17 1.04 6.55
C ALA A 38 -14.54 -0.28 6.08
N LEU A 39 -14.41 -1.26 6.98
CA LEU A 39 -13.84 -2.57 6.66
C LEU A 39 -14.69 -3.28 5.60
N THR A 40 -15.98 -3.43 5.84
CA THR A 40 -16.90 -4.12 4.90
C THR A 40 -16.93 -3.43 3.54
N LYS A 41 -16.97 -2.10 3.52
CA LYS A 41 -16.93 -1.32 2.28
C LYS A 41 -15.58 -1.46 1.57
N GLY A 42 -14.48 -1.56 2.31
CA GLY A 42 -13.14 -1.75 1.77
C GLY A 42 -12.96 -3.12 1.14
N GLU A 43 -13.36 -4.19 1.83
CA GLU A 43 -13.34 -5.57 1.32
C GLU A 43 -14.11 -5.66 0.00
N GLY A 44 -15.31 -5.08 -0.07
CA GLY A 44 -16.14 -5.06 -1.28
C GLY A 44 -15.56 -4.25 -2.45
N GLN A 45 -14.59 -3.37 -2.22
CA GLN A 45 -13.93 -2.62 -3.31
C GLN A 45 -12.66 -3.29 -3.83
N SER A 46 -12.06 -4.20 -3.04
CA SER A 46 -10.76 -4.81 -3.33
C SER A 46 -10.69 -5.47 -4.72
N GLU A 47 -11.77 -6.13 -5.15
CA GLU A 47 -11.88 -6.83 -6.43
C GLU A 47 -11.84 -5.89 -7.65
N HIS A 48 -12.03 -4.58 -7.46
CA HIS A 48 -12.18 -3.62 -8.55
C HIS A 48 -10.97 -2.73 -8.77
N PHE A 49 -9.96 -2.78 -7.90
CA PHE A 49 -8.78 -1.91 -8.01
C PHE A 49 -7.90 -2.26 -9.20
N HIS A 50 -7.81 -3.55 -9.53
CA HIS A 50 -6.87 -4.06 -10.53
C HIS A 50 -7.57 -4.90 -11.57
N ARG A 51 -7.36 -4.57 -12.84
CA ARG A 51 -7.77 -5.42 -13.95
C ARG A 51 -6.60 -6.31 -14.35
N PRO A 52 -6.79 -7.63 -14.51
CA PRO A 52 -5.75 -8.49 -15.04
C PRO A 52 -5.31 -8.03 -16.43
N PHE A 53 -4.02 -8.12 -16.72
CA PHE A 53 -3.45 -7.75 -18.01
C PHE A 53 -2.40 -8.76 -18.46
N ARG A 54 -1.95 -8.67 -19.72
CA ARG A 54 -0.84 -9.49 -20.22
C ARG A 54 0.45 -8.69 -20.21
N ASN A 55 1.50 -9.24 -19.62
CA ASN A 55 2.83 -8.64 -19.66
C ASN A 55 3.47 -8.76 -21.06
N CYS A 56 4.71 -8.26 -21.22
CA CYS A 56 5.44 -8.32 -22.49
C CYS A 56 5.73 -9.75 -22.99
N ASN A 57 5.72 -10.74 -22.10
CA ASN A 57 5.86 -12.15 -22.42
C ASN A 57 4.52 -12.83 -22.75
N GLY A 58 3.41 -12.08 -22.73
CA GLY A 58 2.05 -12.58 -22.96
C GLY A 58 1.43 -13.30 -21.75
N GLU A 59 2.11 -13.35 -20.61
CA GLU A 59 1.63 -14.01 -19.40
C GLU A 59 0.56 -13.17 -18.72
N LEU A 60 -0.48 -13.82 -18.18
CA LEU A 60 -1.51 -13.14 -17.41
C LEU A 60 -0.93 -12.72 -16.05
N VAL A 61 -1.02 -11.43 -15.75
CA VAL A 61 -0.71 -10.84 -14.45
C VAL A 61 -2.01 -10.46 -13.76
N LYS A 62 -2.19 -10.91 -12.52
CA LYS A 62 -3.35 -10.57 -11.69
C LYS A 62 -2.93 -10.27 -10.26
N TRP A 63 -3.73 -9.46 -9.59
CA TRP A 63 -3.65 -9.23 -8.15
C TRP A 63 -4.74 -10.04 -7.48
N GLU A 64 -4.34 -10.93 -6.58
CA GLU A 64 -5.26 -11.65 -5.71
C GLU A 64 -5.30 -10.96 -4.35
N PHE A 65 -6.49 -10.53 -3.96
CA PHE A 65 -6.71 -9.92 -2.66
C PHE A 65 -6.47 -10.95 -1.55
N ILE A 66 -5.61 -10.61 -0.59
CA ILE A 66 -5.37 -11.44 0.60
C ILE A 66 -6.22 -10.93 1.76
N CYS A 67 -5.99 -9.69 2.18
CA CYS A 67 -6.70 -9.08 3.30
C CYS A 67 -6.51 -7.56 3.37
N ILE A 68 -7.25 -6.93 4.28
CA ILE A 68 -6.90 -5.62 4.83
C ILE A 68 -6.13 -5.89 6.12
N ALA A 69 -4.85 -5.52 6.14
CA ALA A 69 -3.95 -5.78 7.26
C ALA A 69 -4.09 -4.75 8.38
N ASP A 70 -4.46 -3.51 8.04
CA ASP A 70 -4.60 -2.42 8.99
C ASP A 70 -5.76 -1.50 8.62
N LEU A 71 -6.38 -0.91 9.66
CA LEU A 71 -7.46 0.08 9.54
C LEU A 71 -7.25 1.15 10.62
N TYR A 72 -7.17 2.40 10.19
CA TYR A 72 -7.04 3.56 11.07
C TYR A 72 -8.16 4.54 10.79
N GLU A 73 -8.89 4.98 11.83
CA GLU A 73 -9.70 6.20 11.72
C GLU A 73 -8.74 7.40 11.68
N ILE A 74 -8.93 8.29 10.72
CA ILE A 74 -8.10 9.48 10.54
C ILE A 74 -8.97 10.73 10.52
N GLU A 75 -8.37 11.85 10.86
CA GLU A 75 -8.97 13.15 10.60
C GLU A 75 -9.17 13.35 9.08
N PRO A 76 -10.15 14.16 8.66
CA PRO A 76 -10.30 14.50 7.26
C PRO A 76 -8.95 14.95 6.65
N PRO A 77 -8.52 14.32 5.54
CA PRO A 77 -7.21 14.61 4.96
C PRO A 77 -7.19 16.06 4.44
N GLY A 78 -6.34 16.87 5.03
CA GLY A 78 -6.00 18.23 4.63
C GLY A 78 -4.48 18.41 4.62
N ASP A 79 -4.02 19.60 4.21
CA ASP A 79 -2.59 19.92 4.27
C ASP A 79 -2.08 19.82 5.71
N GLY A 80 -1.02 19.04 5.91
CA GLY A 80 -0.44 18.77 7.23
C GLY A 80 -1.18 17.75 8.12
N SER A 81 -2.26 17.09 7.64
CA SER A 81 -2.95 16.06 8.43
C SER A 81 -2.07 14.84 8.70
N GLU A 82 -2.00 14.41 9.96
CA GLU A 82 -1.36 13.14 10.33
C GLU A 82 -2.27 11.96 9.92
N ILE A 83 -1.74 11.05 9.11
CA ILE A 83 -2.46 9.86 8.62
C ILE A 83 -2.16 8.63 9.49
N ALA A 84 -0.91 8.49 9.94
CA ALA A 84 -0.48 7.43 10.85
C ALA A 84 0.81 7.84 11.57
N SER A 85 0.97 7.39 12.80
CA SER A 85 2.19 7.54 13.59
C SER A 85 2.65 6.16 14.05
N VAL A 86 3.89 5.79 13.76
CA VAL A 86 4.48 4.50 14.15
C VAL A 86 5.71 4.77 15.00
N LEU A 87 5.65 4.35 16.26
CA LEU A 87 6.80 4.39 17.16
C LEU A 87 7.68 3.17 16.91
N HIS A 88 8.98 3.40 16.68
CA HIS A 88 9.98 2.34 16.55
C HIS A 88 10.95 2.37 17.73
N GLU A 89 11.12 1.22 18.38
CA GLU A 89 12.17 0.99 19.40
C GLU A 89 13.21 0.00 18.83
N PRO A 90 14.14 0.47 17.96
CA PRO A 90 15.06 -0.42 17.27
C PRO A 90 16.08 -1.02 18.24
N LYS A 91 16.30 -2.34 18.12
CA LYS A 91 17.35 -3.06 18.86
C LYS A 91 18.76 -2.68 18.39
N ASP A 92 18.89 -2.34 17.11
CA ASP A 92 20.12 -1.85 16.49
C ASP A 92 19.84 -0.48 15.87
N MET A 93 20.30 0.56 16.54
CA MET A 93 20.11 1.94 16.10
C MET A 93 20.93 2.26 14.84
N ALA A 94 22.12 1.67 14.67
CA ALA A 94 22.96 1.95 13.51
C ALA A 94 22.32 1.40 12.23
N PHE A 95 21.85 0.15 12.28
CA PHE A 95 21.15 -0.47 11.17
C PHE A 95 19.86 0.28 10.82
N PHE A 96 19.07 0.68 11.82
CA PHE A 96 17.84 1.43 11.59
C PHE A 96 18.11 2.78 10.90
N LEU A 97 19.12 3.52 11.34
CA LEU A 97 19.50 4.80 10.72
C LEU A 97 20.03 4.63 9.29
N GLU A 98 20.77 3.56 9.01
CA GLU A 98 21.24 3.25 7.65
C GLU A 98 20.05 2.98 6.72
N GLU A 99 19.08 2.20 7.19
CA GLU A 99 17.86 1.92 6.44
C GLU A 99 17.04 3.18 6.15
N LEU A 100 16.94 4.11 7.11
CA LEU A 100 16.29 5.40 6.89
C LEU A 100 17.00 6.24 5.82
N LYS A 101 18.33 6.30 5.84
CA LYS A 101 19.11 7.02 4.81
C LYS A 101 18.91 6.42 3.43
N ARG A 102 18.83 5.10 3.34
CA ARG A 102 18.56 4.40 2.07
C ARG A 102 17.18 4.77 1.52
N ARG A 103 16.17 4.82 2.38
CA ARG A 103 14.81 5.25 2.01
C ARG A 103 14.76 6.70 1.55
N GLU A 104 15.43 7.59 2.28
CA GLU A 104 15.55 9.01 1.91
C GLU A 104 16.21 9.18 0.54
N ALA A 105 17.35 8.53 0.31
CA ALA A 105 18.05 8.58 -0.98
C ALA A 105 17.18 8.06 -2.14
N PHE A 106 16.48 6.94 -1.92
CA PHE A 106 15.55 6.38 -2.90
C PHE A 106 14.39 7.32 -3.21
N LEU A 107 13.80 7.96 -2.19
CA LEU A 107 12.73 8.94 -2.37
C LEU A 107 13.18 10.10 -3.26
N HIS A 108 14.34 10.69 -2.96
CA HIS A 108 14.90 11.76 -3.77
C HIS A 108 15.09 11.32 -5.22
N GLN A 109 15.66 10.14 -5.45
CA GLN A 109 15.84 9.60 -6.80
C GLN A 109 14.50 9.40 -7.53
N SER A 110 13.47 8.90 -6.84
CA SER A 110 12.17 8.56 -7.43
C SER A 110 11.40 9.80 -7.87
N ILE A 111 11.47 10.89 -7.10
CA ILE A 111 10.85 12.19 -7.46
C ILE A 111 11.45 12.76 -8.76
N PHE A 112 12.75 12.54 -9.02
CA PHE A 112 13.39 12.94 -10.28
C PHE A 112 12.97 12.08 -11.47
N ILE A 113 12.53 10.83 -11.24
CA ILE A 113 12.09 9.92 -12.31
C ILE A 113 10.66 10.25 -12.76
N GLU A 114 9.79 10.68 -11.84
CA GLU A 114 8.39 11.01 -12.16
C GLU A 114 8.22 12.38 -12.86
N ASN A 115 9.23 13.24 -12.82
CA ASN A 115 9.25 14.52 -13.53
C ASN A 115 10.42 14.61 -14.53
N PRO A 116 10.41 13.83 -15.63
CA PRO A 116 11.35 14.07 -16.71
C PRO A 116 10.92 15.35 -17.43
N ASN A 117 11.82 16.34 -17.52
CA ASN A 117 11.60 17.53 -18.33
C ASN A 117 11.17 17.20 -19.77
#